data_AF-A0A0D0D5D7-F1
#
_entry.id   AF-A0A0D0D5D7-F1
#
_cell.length_a   1.000
_cell.length_b   1.000
_cell.length_c   1.000
_cell.angle_alpha   90.00
_cell.angle_beta   90.00
_cell.angle_gamma   90.00
#
_symmetry.space_group_name_H-M   'P 1'
#
loop_
_entity.id
_entity.type
_entity.pdbx_description
1 polymer ?
#
loop_
_entity_poly.entity_id
_entity_poly.type
_entity_poly.pdbx_seq_one_letter_code
_entity_poly.pdbx_strand_id
1 'polypeptide(L)'
;MQEVFGVRPCLWQLKVVEALLKGDKDILCTAGTGMGKTLGFWMPLLFRPGSIQIVVTPLNMLGRQNASSLAKAGIRAIAINSETVTTANFAVSL
;
A
#
# COMPACT_ATOMS: atom_id res chain seq x y z
N MET A 1 -2.32 -13.51 2.59
CA MET A 1 -1.11 -13.17 1.82
C MET A 1 -0.97 -14.01 0.56
N GLN A 2 -0.78 -15.33 0.68
CA GLN A 2 -0.65 -16.23 -0.48
C GLN A 2 -1.85 -16.13 -1.43
N GLU A 3 -3.07 -16.05 -0.88
CA GLU A 3 -4.30 -15.96 -1.66
C GLU A 3 -4.45 -14.64 -2.44
N VAL A 4 -3.96 -13.53 -1.89
CA VAL A 4 -4.18 -12.18 -2.45
C VAL A 4 -2.99 -11.71 -3.29
N PHE A 5 -1.77 -11.98 -2.82
CA PHE A 5 -0.53 -11.49 -3.44
C PHE A 5 0.34 -12.61 -4.01
N GLY A 6 -0.04 -13.89 -3.86
CA GLY A 6 0.75 -15.02 -4.38
C GLY A 6 2.08 -15.25 -3.66
N VAL A 7 2.33 -14.57 -2.54
CA VAL A 7 3.62 -14.57 -1.84
C VAL A 7 3.49 -14.86 -0.35
N ARG A 8 4.51 -15.51 0.20
CA ARG A 8 4.71 -15.71 1.64
C ARG A 8 5.65 -14.63 2.19
N PRO A 9 5.23 -13.83 3.19
CA PRO A 9 6.10 -12.81 3.78
C PRO A 9 7.20 -13.45 4.63
N CYS A 10 8.35 -12.76 4.72
CA CYS A 10 9.42 -13.12 5.63
C CYS A 10 9.24 -12.44 7.01
N LEU A 11 10.07 -12.81 7.98
CA LEU A 11 9.89 -12.43 9.38
C LEU A 11 9.86 -10.91 9.60
N TRP A 12 10.76 -10.16 8.98
CA TRP A 12 10.82 -8.71 9.21
C TRP A 12 9.59 -7.99 8.62
N GLN A 13 9.07 -8.47 7.48
CA GLN A 13 7.85 -7.95 6.88
C GLN A 13 6.66 -8.13 7.83
N LEU A 14 6.55 -9.31 8.46
CA LEU A 14 5.52 -9.58 9.47
C LEU A 14 5.63 -8.65 10.67
N LYS A 15 6.85 -8.43 11.20
CA LYS A 15 7.07 -7.52 12.34
C LYS A 15 6.66 -6.08 12.05
N VAL A 16 6.97 -5.59 10.85
CA VAL A 16 6.57 -4.23 10.44
C VAL A 16 5.04 -4.14 10.33
N VAL A 17 4.39 -5.14 9.73
CA VAL A 17 2.92 -5.16 9.60
C VAL A 17 2.23 -5.24 10.95
N GLU A 18 2.71 -6.08 11.86
CA GLU A 18 2.19 -6.19 13.22
C GLU A 18 2.24 -4.83 13.93
N ALA A 19 3.37 -4.12 13.82
CA ALA A 19 3.52 -2.79 14.41
C ALA A 19 2.57 -1.75 13.77
N LEU A 20 2.41 -1.77 12.44
CA LEU A 20 1.46 -0.91 11.73
C LEU A 20 0.00 -1.20 12.14
N LEU A 21 -0.34 -2.48 12.33
CA LEU A 21 -1.67 -2.92 12.76
C LEU A 21 -1.96 -2.63 14.23
N LYS A 22 -0.94 -2.56 15.08
CA LYS A 22 -1.07 -2.07 16.44
C LYS A 22 -1.39 -0.58 16.47
N GLY A 23 -0.74 0.22 15.61
CA GLY A 23 -1.07 1.63 15.39
C GLY A 23 -0.85 2.55 16.60
N ASP A 24 0.01 2.14 17.54
CA ASP A 24 0.31 2.90 18.77
C ASP A 24 1.61 3.72 18.68
N LYS A 25 2.37 3.59 17.58
CA LYS A 25 3.68 4.22 17.38
C LYS A 25 3.96 4.50 15.91
N ASP A 26 4.85 5.47 15.68
CA ASP A 26 5.49 5.69 14.38
C ASP A 26 6.57 4.62 14.12
N ILE A 27 6.66 4.17 12.86
CA ILE A 27 7.55 3.06 12.47
C ILE A 27 8.52 3.51 11.38
N LEU A 28 9.81 3.33 11.62
CA LEU A 28 10.87 3.45 10.62
C LEU A 28 11.36 2.06 10.20
N CYS A 29 11.17 1.72 8.93
CA CYS A 29 11.65 0.47 8.35
C CYS A 29 12.73 0.75 7.29
N THR A 30 13.96 0.29 7.54
CA THR A 30 15.06 0.35 6.57
C THR A 30 15.22 -1.01 5.88
N ALA A 31 15.01 -1.04 4.56
CA ALA A 31 15.17 -2.23 3.75
C ALA A 31 15.71 -1.85 2.37
N GLY A 32 16.66 -2.64 1.87
CA GLY A 32 17.25 -2.46 0.54
C GLY A 32 16.24 -2.60 -0.60
N THR A 33 16.62 -2.10 -1.78
CA THR A 33 15.86 -2.35 -3.02
C THR A 33 15.84 -3.85 -3.32
N GLY A 34 14.73 -4.33 -3.88
CA GLY A 34 14.52 -5.76 -4.15
C GLY A 34 14.11 -6.60 -2.94
N MET A 35 14.24 -6.10 -1.70
CA MET A 35 13.89 -6.88 -0.50
C MET A 35 12.39 -7.07 -0.27
N GLY A 36 11.53 -6.51 -1.12
CA GLY A 36 10.07 -6.69 -0.99
C GLY A 36 9.39 -5.74 0.01
N LYS A 37 9.96 -4.56 0.27
CA LYS A 37 9.35 -3.52 1.12
C LYS A 37 7.94 -3.11 0.69
N THR A 38 7.65 -3.18 -0.61
CA THR A 38 6.32 -2.89 -1.15
C THR A 38 5.23 -3.78 -0.57
N LEU A 39 5.50 -5.06 -0.33
CA LEU A 39 4.55 -5.96 0.33
C LEU A 39 4.23 -5.46 1.75
N GLY A 40 5.23 -4.96 2.47
CA GLY A 40 5.09 -4.33 3.79
C GLY A 40 4.03 -3.22 3.83
N PHE A 41 3.90 -2.43 2.74
CA PHE A 41 2.86 -1.40 2.64
C PHE A 41 1.47 -1.99 2.48
N TRP A 42 1.30 -3.06 1.69
CA TRP A 42 -0.04 -3.53 1.30
C TRP A 42 -0.66 -4.53 2.27
N MET A 43 0.17 -5.27 2.98
CA MET A 43 -0.30 -6.27 3.94
C MET A 43 -1.28 -5.73 4.99
N PRO A 44 -1.10 -4.53 5.59
CA PRO A 44 -2.05 -3.99 6.56
C PRO A 44 -3.47 -3.78 6.00
N LEU A 45 -3.62 -3.53 4.70
CA LEU A 45 -4.93 -3.33 4.05
C LEU A 45 -5.85 -4.54 4.18
N LEU A 46 -5.29 -5.75 4.29
CA LEU A 46 -6.06 -6.97 4.40
C LEU A 46 -6.72 -7.15 5.78
N PHE A 47 -6.23 -6.45 6.81
CA PHE A 47 -6.67 -6.63 8.19
C PHE A 47 -7.48 -5.45 8.73
N ARG A 48 -7.60 -4.37 7.96
CA ARG A 48 -8.39 -3.19 8.33
C ARG A 48 -9.40 -2.85 7.21
N PRO A 49 -10.51 -3.61 7.11
CA PRO A 49 -11.56 -3.32 6.14
C PRO A 49 -12.07 -1.88 6.28
N GLY A 50 -12.24 -1.18 5.17
CA GLY A 50 -12.70 0.21 5.15
C GLY A 50 -11.63 1.26 5.49
N SER A 51 -10.40 0.85 5.85
CA SER A 51 -9.31 1.81 6.05
C SER A 51 -8.78 2.36 4.71
N ILE A 52 -8.23 3.57 4.77
CA ILE A 52 -7.55 4.22 3.65
C ILE A 52 -6.06 4.31 3.99
N GLN A 53 -5.22 3.96 3.03
CA GLN A 53 -3.77 4.11 3.14
C GLN A 53 -3.26 5.08 2.08
N ILE A 54 -2.45 6.04 2.52
CA ILE A 54 -1.80 7.02 1.65
C ILE A 54 -0.32 6.67 1.58
N VAL A 55 0.19 6.46 0.36
CA VAL A 55 1.61 6.19 0.11
C VAL A 55 2.17 7.30 -0.77
N VAL A 56 3.10 8.07 -0.20
CA VAL A 56 3.79 9.14 -0.91
C VAL A 56 5.01 8.55 -1.62
N THR A 57 5.10 8.71 -2.93
CA THR A 57 6.22 8.26 -3.75
C THR A 57 6.79 9.41 -4.55
N PRO A 58 8.13 9.50 -4.74
CA PRO A 58 8.75 10.61 -5.46
C PRO A 58 8.53 10.57 -6.98
N LEU A 59 8.09 9.42 -7.54
CA LEU A 59 7.96 9.23 -8.98
C LEU A 59 6.52 8.88 -9.36
N ASN A 60 5.94 9.63 -10.31
CA ASN A 60 4.60 9.36 -10.86
C ASN A 60 4.46 7.91 -11.37
N MET A 61 5.53 7.37 -11.98
CA MET A 61 5.56 5.99 -12.46
C MET A 61 5.36 4.96 -11.34
N LEU A 62 5.94 5.19 -10.16
CA LEU A 62 5.76 4.30 -9.01
C LEU A 62 4.31 4.31 -8.51
N GLY A 63 3.67 5.49 -8.47
CA GLY A 63 2.25 5.60 -8.15
C GLY A 63 1.37 4.76 -9.07
N ARG A 64 1.59 4.86 -10.39
CA ARG A 64 0.87 4.05 -11.40
C ARG A 64 1.11 2.55 -11.22
N GLN A 65 2.36 2.14 -10.99
CA GLN A 65 2.72 0.73 -10.75
C GLN A 65 2.08 0.16 -9.48
N ASN A 66 2.04 0.96 -8.41
CA ASN A 66 1.40 0.59 -7.16
C ASN A 66 -0.11 0.38 -7.34
N ALA A 67 -0.80 1.33 -7.98
CA ALA A 67 -2.23 1.22 -8.27
C ALA A 67 -2.55 -0.01 -9.13
N SER A 68 -1.76 -0.27 -10.18
CA SER A 68 -1.91 -1.47 -11.03
C SER A 68 -1.68 -2.77 -10.25
N SER A 69 -0.69 -2.81 -9.36
CA SER A 69 -0.39 -3.99 -8.54
C SER A 69 -1.51 -4.30 -7.55
N LEU A 70 -2.08 -3.27 -6.92
CA LEU A 70 -3.23 -3.42 -6.02
C LEU A 70 -4.49 -3.84 -6.77
N ALA A 71 -4.73 -3.31 -7.97
CA ALA A 71 -5.85 -3.72 -8.82
C ALA A 71 -5.79 -5.21 -9.18
N LYS A 72 -4.60 -5.75 -9.49
CA LYS A 72 -4.40 -7.20 -9.72
C LYS A 72 -4.71 -8.05 -8.48
N ALA A 73 -4.54 -7.47 -7.29
CA ALA A 73 -4.89 -8.09 -6.02
C ALA A 73 -6.35 -7.87 -5.61
N GLY A 74 -7.18 -7.27 -6.47
CA GLY A 74 -8.59 -6.95 -6.16
C GLY A 74 -8.76 -5.78 -5.18
N ILE A 75 -7.71 -5.01 -4.92
CA ILE A 75 -7.72 -3.87 -3.99
C ILE A 75 -7.85 -2.58 -4.79
N ARG A 76 -8.86 -1.77 -4.44
CA ARG A 76 -9.08 -0.46 -5.08
C ARG A 76 -7.97 0.51 -4.67
N ALA A 77 -7.31 1.11 -5.65
CA ALA A 77 -6.27 2.11 -5.45
C ALA A 77 -6.25 3.10 -6.62
N ILE A 78 -5.87 4.35 -6.32
CA ILE A 78 -5.71 5.41 -7.32
C ILE A 78 -4.36 6.08 -7.13
N ALA A 79 -3.75 6.55 -8.21
CA ALA A 79 -2.53 7.35 -8.18
C ALA A 79 -2.90 8.83 -8.38
N ILE A 80 -2.58 9.67 -7.40
CA ILE A 80 -2.80 11.12 -7.45
C ILE A 80 -1.47 11.83 -7.74
N ASN A 81 -1.43 12.62 -8.80
CA ASN A 81 -0.31 13.49 -9.16
C ASN A 81 -0.82 14.67 -10.02
N SER A 82 0.08 15.51 -10.52
CA SER A 82 -0.26 16.69 -11.33
C SER A 82 -1.08 16.37 -12.60
N GLU A 83 -0.97 15.16 -13.15
CA GLU A 83 -1.73 14.72 -14.33
C GLU A 83 -3.13 14.20 -13.98
N THR A 84 -3.34 13.74 -12.74
CA THR A 84 -4.59 13.07 -12.31
C THR A 84 -5.39 13.85 -11.28
N VAL A 85 -4.99 15.08 -10.95
CA VAL A 85 -5.71 15.96 -10.02
C VAL A 85 -6.98 16.50 -10.70
N THR A 86 -8.09 15.79 -10.53
CA THR A 86 -9.40 16.17 -11.08
C THR A 86 -10.47 16.12 -9.99
N THR A 87 -11.51 16.96 -10.10
CA THR A 87 -12.62 16.99 -9.13
C THR A 87 -13.26 15.62 -8.94
N ALA A 88 -13.34 14.80 -9.99
CA ALA A 88 -13.89 13.45 -9.94
C ALA A 88 -13.12 12.53 -8.98
N ASN A 89 -11.79 12.67 -8.88
CA ASN A 89 -10.95 11.85 -8.00
C ASN A 89 -11.07 12.23 -6.51
N PHE A 90 -11.66 13.39 -6.20
CA PHE A 90 -11.88 13.87 -4.84
C PHE A 90 -13.38 13.94 -4.47
N ALA A 91 -14.27 13.59 -5.40
CA ALA A 91 -15.70 13.59 -5.14
C ALA A 91 -16.07 12.41 -4.23
N VAL A 92 -16.90 12.69 -3.23
CA VAL A 92 -17.52 11.65 -2.40
C VAL A 92 -18.90 11.38 -2.98
N SER A 93 -19.13 10.16 -3.49
CA SER A 93 -20.48 9.71 -3.79
C SER A 93 -21.19 9.39 -2.48
N LEU A 94 -22.18 10.21 -2.13
CA LEU A 94 -23.12 9.96 -1.01
C LEU A 94 -24.10 8.85 -1.38
#